data_AF-A0A3C0IXK5-F1
#
_entry.id   AF-A0A3C0IXK5-F1
#
_cell.length_a   1.000
_cell.length_b   1.000
_cell.length_c   1.000
_cell.angle_alpha   90.00
_cell.angle_beta   90.00
_cell.angle_gamma   90.00
#
_symmetry.space_group_name_H-M   'P 1'
#
loop_
_entity.id
_entity.type
_entity.pdbx_description
1 polymer ?
#
loop_
_entity_poly.entity_id
_entity_poly.type
_entity_poly.pdbx_seq_one_letter_code
_entity_poly.pdbx_strand_id
1 'polypeptide(L)'
;VLTTAFDTELFGHWWFEGPVFLEEVSKLLSRSDRVKLATCSQILADAGGAAGGAAGAAAGAPSGLERIEPQESSWGVNCDHSVWMNERTRPMWERIWEFEDVVNGSWVLTPFGPWPGDFWDLQGHVDEFLREFLLMMASDWEFLMYTGTAGDYPEERFEGHRRRCAQAYERLREVLSDEDLPAYTCESDGSVEPDGSESPGKCE
;
A
#
# COMPACT_ATOMS: atom_id res chain seq x y z
N VAL A 1 1.55 0.54 29.48
CA VAL A 1 0.55 0.75 28.40
C VAL A 1 0.13 -0.62 27.93
N LEU A 2 -1.18 -0.87 27.78
CA LEU A 2 -1.70 -2.08 27.15
C LEU A 2 -2.24 -1.68 25.78
N THR A 3 -1.68 -2.26 24.71
CA THR A 3 -2.11 -2.00 23.34
C THR A 3 -2.63 -3.29 22.72
N THR A 4 -3.84 -3.26 22.20
CA THR A 4 -4.48 -4.39 21.51
C THR A 4 -5.06 -3.88 20.21
N ALA A 5 -4.60 -4.42 19.08
CA ALA A 5 -5.09 -4.10 17.75
C ALA A 5 -6.02 -5.21 17.25
N PHE A 6 -7.06 -4.81 16.53
CA PHE A 6 -8.07 -5.71 15.96
C PHE A 6 -8.54 -5.13 14.63
N ASP A 7 -8.89 -6.00 13.69
CA ASP A 7 -9.61 -5.57 12.49
C ASP A 7 -10.96 -4.98 12.88
N THR A 8 -11.32 -3.85 12.26
CA THR A 8 -12.56 -3.13 12.63
C THR A 8 -13.80 -3.98 12.36
N GLU A 9 -13.78 -4.76 11.28
CA GLU A 9 -14.88 -5.64 10.89
C GLU A 9 -15.13 -6.75 11.93
N LEU A 10 -14.18 -7.04 12.82
CA LEU A 10 -14.43 -7.97 13.93
C LEU A 10 -15.65 -7.52 14.72
N PHE A 11 -15.80 -6.22 14.98
CA PHE A 11 -16.86 -5.67 15.81
C PHE A 11 -18.04 -5.21 14.96
N GLY A 12 -19.01 -6.10 14.75
CA GLY A 12 -20.31 -5.83 14.13
C GLY A 12 -20.54 -6.57 12.82
N HIS A 13 -19.47 -6.87 12.08
CA HIS A 13 -19.56 -7.70 10.87
C HIS A 13 -19.34 -9.18 11.21
N TRP A 14 -18.17 -9.54 11.77
CA TRP A 14 -17.87 -10.92 12.15
C TRP A 14 -18.48 -11.31 13.49
N TRP A 15 -18.44 -10.40 14.47
CA TRP A 15 -19.08 -10.57 15.77
C TRP A 15 -20.13 -9.49 15.98
N PHE A 16 -21.39 -9.89 15.87
CA PHE A 16 -22.54 -8.98 15.87
C PHE A 16 -22.62 -8.10 17.12
N GLU A 17 -22.38 -8.66 18.32
CA GLU A 17 -22.42 -7.91 19.57
C GLU A 17 -21.15 -7.09 19.84
N GLY A 18 -20.14 -7.17 18.98
CA GLY A 18 -18.86 -6.50 19.14
C GLY A 18 -18.95 -4.99 19.44
N PRO A 19 -19.79 -4.20 18.75
CA PRO A 19 -19.95 -2.77 19.06
C PRO A 19 -20.52 -2.53 20.47
N VAL A 20 -21.49 -3.35 20.91
CA VAL A 20 -22.06 -3.28 22.26
C VAL A 20 -21.00 -3.65 23.30
N PHE A 21 -20.19 -4.67 23.02
CA PHE A 21 -19.07 -5.04 23.87
C PHE A 21 -18.06 -3.88 24.03
N LEU A 22 -17.64 -3.24 22.94
CA LEU A 22 -16.72 -2.10 22.99
C LEU A 22 -17.31 -0.92 23.77
N GLU A 23 -18.61 -0.66 23.62
CA GLU A 23 -19.31 0.35 24.39
C GLU A 23 -19.27 0.06 25.89
N GLU A 24 -19.64 -1.16 26.30
CA GLU A 24 -19.66 -1.55 27.72
C GLU A 24 -18.26 -1.59 28.34
N VAL A 25 -17.26 -2.10 27.61
CA VAL A 25 -15.85 -2.04 28.05
C VAL A 25 -15.42 -0.59 28.25
N SER A 26 -15.75 0.30 27.31
CA SER A 26 -15.41 1.73 27.41
C SER A 26 -16.10 2.42 28.59
N LYS A 27 -17.38 2.11 28.84
CA LYS A 27 -18.12 2.61 30.01
C LYS A 27 -17.48 2.14 31.31
N LEU A 28 -17.11 0.87 31.41
CA LEU A 28 -16.46 0.31 32.61
C LEU A 28 -15.09 0.95 32.84
N LEU A 29 -14.28 1.11 31.78
CA LEU A 29 -12.97 1.76 31.86
C LEU A 29 -13.08 3.24 32.24
N SER A 30 -14.09 3.97 31.75
CA SER A 30 -14.32 5.37 32.12
C SER A 30 -14.60 5.59 33.61
N ARG A 31 -15.06 4.54 34.32
CA ARG A 31 -15.35 4.55 35.76
C ARG A 31 -14.20 3.96 36.60
N SER A 32 -13.13 3.51 35.95
CA SER A 32 -12.01 2.86 36.62
C SER A 32 -10.93 3.88 36.94
N ASP A 33 -10.54 3.97 38.21
CA ASP A 33 -9.36 4.75 38.62
C ASP A 33 -8.03 4.02 38.33
N ARG A 34 -8.10 2.75 37.92
CA ARG A 34 -6.92 1.87 37.76
C ARG A 34 -6.41 1.82 36.33
N VAL A 35 -7.30 1.92 35.34
CA VAL A 35 -6.96 1.81 33.92
C VAL A 35 -7.60 2.99 33.20
N LYS A 36 -6.78 3.75 32.48
CA LYS A 36 -7.23 4.92 31.72
C LYS A 36 -7.19 4.61 30.23
N LEU A 37 -8.26 4.96 29.54
CA LEU A 37 -8.27 5.02 28.08
C LEU A 37 -7.48 6.25 27.63
N ALA A 38 -6.62 6.06 26.65
CA ALA A 38 -5.84 7.12 26.04
C ALA A 38 -5.59 6.78 24.57
N THR A 39 -5.52 7.82 23.74
CA THR A 39 -5.04 7.69 22.36
C THR A 39 -3.51 7.54 22.36
N CYS A 40 -2.95 6.93 21.32
CA CYS A 40 -1.50 6.81 21.17
C CYS A 40 -0.79 8.18 21.25
N SER A 41 -1.39 9.22 20.65
CA SER A 41 -0.84 10.59 20.68
C SER A 41 -0.79 11.18 22.08
N GLN A 42 -1.79 10.92 22.92
CA GLN A 42 -1.79 11.35 24.34
C GLN A 42 -0.70 10.61 25.13
N ILE A 43 -0.57 9.29 24.94
CA ILE A 43 0.45 8.48 25.62
C ILE A 43 1.86 8.98 25.27
N LEU A 44 2.10 9.29 23.98
CA LEU A 44 3.39 9.82 23.54
C LEU A 44 3.66 11.22 24.11
N ALA A 45 2.67 12.11 24.12
CA ALA A 45 2.79 13.45 24.70
C ALA A 45 3.08 13.39 26.21
N ASP A 46 2.37 12.54 26.94
CA ASP A 46 2.57 12.32 28.38
C ASP A 46 3.94 11.72 28.68
N ALA A 47 4.47 10.90 27.78
CA ALA A 47 5.81 10.35 27.86
C ALA A 47 6.92 11.33 27.45
N GLY A 48 6.58 12.58 27.10
CA GLY A 48 7.54 13.60 26.65
C GLY A 48 8.03 13.44 25.21
N GLY A 49 7.37 12.59 24.41
CA GLY A 49 7.60 12.48 22.97
C GLY A 49 6.91 13.63 22.24
N ALA A 50 7.68 14.43 21.50
CA ALA A 50 7.09 15.45 20.63
C ALA A 50 6.26 14.79 19.53
N ALA A 51 5.03 15.25 19.34
CA ALA A 51 4.21 14.93 18.17
C ALA A 51 4.81 15.62 16.94
N GLY A 52 5.81 14.98 16.32
CA GLY A 52 6.50 15.48 15.14
C GLY A 52 7.85 14.80 14.99
N GLY A 53 7.98 13.93 14.00
CA GLY A 53 9.15 13.06 13.73
C GLY A 53 10.45 13.78 13.34
N ALA A 54 10.76 14.93 13.91
CA ALA A 54 12.08 15.54 13.80
C ALA A 54 12.86 15.26 15.08
N ALA A 55 13.54 14.10 15.09
CA ALA A 55 14.58 13.80 16.07
C ALA A 55 15.80 14.70 15.81
N GLY A 56 15.69 15.99 16.15
CA GLY A 56 16.85 16.76 16.58
C GLY A 56 17.26 16.22 17.93
N ALA A 57 18.48 15.69 18.02
CA ALA A 57 19.13 15.27 19.25
C ALA A 57 19.31 16.45 20.23
N ALA A 58 18.21 16.91 20.82
CA ALA A 58 18.19 17.92 21.84
C ALA A 58 18.16 17.24 23.22
N ALA A 59 19.09 17.65 24.06
CA ALA A 59 19.41 17.06 25.35
C ALA A 59 18.16 16.89 26.25
N GLY A 60 17.95 15.66 26.71
CA GLY A 60 16.92 15.31 27.69
C GLY A 60 15.89 14.33 27.16
N ALA A 61 16.30 13.12 26.78
CA ALA A 61 15.35 12.03 26.56
C ALA A 61 14.51 11.85 27.83
N PRO A 62 13.18 11.75 27.74
CA PRO A 62 12.32 11.50 28.89
C PRO A 62 12.81 10.26 29.64
N SER A 63 13.02 10.39 30.95
CA SER A 63 13.53 9.31 31.79
C SER A 63 12.53 8.15 31.83
N GLY A 64 12.76 7.11 31.03
CA GLY A 64 11.96 5.88 31.05
C GLY A 64 11.57 5.31 29.69
N LEU A 65 11.87 5.98 28.57
CA LEU A 65 11.68 5.40 27.23
C LEU A 65 12.93 4.64 26.80
N GLU A 66 12.75 3.37 26.44
CA GLU A 66 13.79 2.53 25.86
C GLU A 66 13.78 2.65 24.34
N ARG A 67 14.96 2.88 23.74
CA ARG A 67 15.13 2.82 22.29
C ARG A 67 15.32 1.37 21.88
N ILE A 68 14.47 0.90 20.98
CA ILE A 68 14.61 -0.41 20.35
C ILE A 68 14.88 -0.24 18.85
N GLU A 69 15.53 -1.23 18.25
CA GLU A 69 15.68 -1.36 16.81
C GLU A 69 14.76 -2.51 16.37
N PRO A 70 13.58 -2.21 15.79
CA PRO A 70 12.63 -3.25 15.43
C PRO A 70 13.23 -4.16 14.34
N GLN A 71 13.01 -5.46 14.51
CA GLN A 71 13.31 -6.43 13.46
C GLN A 71 12.20 -6.42 12.42
N GLU A 72 12.59 -6.69 11.18
CA GLU A 72 11.67 -6.93 10.07
C GLU A 72 10.66 -8.01 10.45
N SER A 73 9.38 -7.68 10.42
CA SER A 73 8.29 -8.56 10.80
C SER A 73 6.96 -8.04 10.28
N SER A 74 5.94 -8.89 10.36
CA SER A 74 4.54 -8.51 10.16
C SER A 74 3.69 -8.99 11.34
N TRP A 75 2.43 -8.58 11.38
CA TRP A 75 1.42 -9.16 12.27
C TRP A 75 0.64 -10.33 11.62
N GLY A 76 1.11 -10.83 10.48
CA GLY A 76 0.54 -11.98 9.77
C GLY A 76 1.00 -13.33 10.34
N VAL A 77 0.82 -14.38 9.54
CA VAL A 77 1.28 -15.72 9.88
C VAL A 77 2.81 -15.73 10.03
N ASN A 78 3.33 -16.45 11.02
CA ASN A 78 4.76 -16.57 11.36
C ASN A 78 5.49 -15.26 11.72
N CYS A 79 4.77 -14.12 11.79
CA CYS A 79 5.34 -12.79 11.98
C CYS A 79 6.37 -12.40 10.91
N ASP A 80 6.26 -12.93 9.68
CA ASP A 80 7.18 -12.66 8.57
C ASP A 80 6.41 -12.22 7.29
N HIS A 81 7.06 -12.26 6.14
CA HIS A 81 6.48 -11.85 4.85
C HIS A 81 5.84 -12.99 4.05
N SER A 82 5.82 -14.22 4.56
CA SER A 82 5.42 -15.42 3.80
C SER A 82 3.98 -15.36 3.26
N VAL A 83 3.11 -14.57 3.90
CA VAL A 83 1.74 -14.31 3.42
C VAL A 83 1.74 -13.55 2.08
N TRP A 84 2.59 -12.52 1.94
CA TRP A 84 2.62 -11.66 0.76
C TRP A 84 3.73 -12.01 -0.25
N MET A 85 4.85 -12.56 0.23
CA MET A 85 6.02 -12.91 -0.57
C MET A 85 6.22 -14.43 -0.55
N ASN A 86 5.71 -15.11 -1.57
CA ASN A 86 5.84 -16.55 -1.75
C ASN A 86 5.88 -16.92 -3.25
N GLU A 87 5.99 -18.21 -3.56
CA GLU A 87 6.07 -18.66 -4.96
C GLU A 87 4.83 -18.31 -5.78
N ARG A 88 3.65 -18.26 -5.17
CA ARG A 88 2.39 -17.96 -5.86
C ARG A 88 2.28 -16.47 -6.21
N THR A 89 2.75 -15.59 -5.33
CA THR A 89 2.65 -14.13 -5.50
C THR A 89 3.86 -13.53 -6.20
N ARG A 90 4.93 -14.30 -6.42
CA ARG A 90 6.15 -13.86 -7.12
C ARG A 90 5.88 -13.13 -8.45
N PRO A 91 5.01 -13.63 -9.36
CA PRO A 91 4.78 -12.94 -10.62
C PRO A 91 4.20 -11.52 -10.43
N MET A 92 3.44 -11.28 -9.35
CA MET A 92 2.91 -9.94 -9.05
C MET A 92 4.03 -8.98 -8.66
N TRP A 93 4.94 -9.41 -7.80
CA TRP A 93 6.10 -8.62 -7.38
C TRP A 93 7.00 -8.23 -8.55
N GLU A 94 7.25 -9.17 -9.46
CA GLU A 94 8.03 -8.90 -10.68
C GLU A 94 7.42 -7.73 -11.48
N ARG A 95 6.08 -7.69 -11.61
CA ARG A 95 5.39 -6.58 -12.31
C ARG A 95 5.32 -5.30 -11.50
N ILE A 96 5.17 -5.38 -10.17
CA ILE A 96 5.23 -4.20 -9.31
C ILE A 96 6.60 -3.53 -9.45
N TRP A 97 7.69 -4.29 -9.38
CA TRP A 97 9.05 -3.76 -9.50
C TRP A 97 9.33 -3.12 -10.86
N GLU A 98 8.82 -3.69 -11.95
CA GLU A 98 8.91 -3.07 -13.29
C GLU A 98 8.29 -1.66 -13.32
N PHE A 99 7.11 -1.48 -12.71
CA PHE A 99 6.47 -0.17 -12.64
C PHE A 99 7.07 0.75 -11.58
N GLU A 100 7.62 0.21 -10.48
CA GLU A 100 8.39 0.98 -9.51
C GLU A 100 9.62 1.61 -10.17
N ASP A 101 10.34 0.87 -11.02
CA ASP A 101 11.47 1.41 -11.78
C ASP A 101 11.05 2.56 -12.70
N VAL A 102 9.88 2.44 -13.35
CA VAL A 102 9.29 3.54 -14.13
C VAL A 102 9.01 4.75 -13.23
N VAL A 103 8.33 4.57 -12.09
CA VAL A 103 8.00 5.66 -11.15
C VAL A 103 9.26 6.34 -10.63
N ASN A 104 10.24 5.56 -10.20
CA ASN A 104 11.51 6.05 -9.65
C ASN A 104 12.38 6.74 -10.71
N GLY A 105 12.30 6.29 -11.97
CA GLY A 105 13.00 6.89 -13.11
C GLY A 105 12.29 8.11 -13.72
N SER A 106 11.05 8.40 -13.33
CA SER A 106 10.23 9.44 -13.94
C SER A 106 10.12 10.68 -13.06
N TRP A 107 10.87 11.73 -13.39
CA TRP A 107 10.84 12.99 -12.64
C TRP A 107 9.43 13.61 -12.58
N VAL A 108 8.62 13.45 -13.63
CA VAL A 108 7.24 13.95 -13.72
C VAL A 108 6.27 13.19 -12.80
N LEU A 109 6.62 11.98 -12.36
CA LEU A 109 5.81 11.22 -11.41
C LEU A 109 6.19 11.55 -9.95
N THR A 110 7.19 12.40 -9.75
CA THR A 110 7.59 12.85 -8.42
C THR A 110 6.80 14.10 -8.01
N PRO A 111 6.51 14.26 -6.71
CA PRO A 111 5.77 15.43 -6.21
C PRO A 111 6.51 16.77 -6.35
N PHE A 112 7.76 16.78 -6.82
CA PHE A 112 8.63 17.94 -6.85
C PHE A 112 9.33 18.08 -8.21
N GLY A 113 8.62 18.54 -9.23
CA GLY A 113 9.19 18.83 -10.55
C GLY A 113 8.60 20.09 -11.19
N PRO A 114 9.33 20.76 -12.10
CA PRO A 114 8.72 21.73 -13.00
C PRO A 114 7.86 20.97 -14.02
N TRP A 115 6.54 21.05 -13.89
CA TRP A 115 5.59 20.39 -14.80
C TRP A 115 5.63 21.03 -16.19
N PRO A 116 5.89 20.27 -17.27
CA PRO A 116 5.88 20.77 -18.63
C PRO A 116 4.44 20.94 -19.13
N GLY A 117 4.24 21.86 -20.07
CA GLY A 117 2.94 22.00 -20.77
C GLY A 117 1.79 22.54 -19.89
N ASP A 118 0.56 22.17 -20.24
CA ASP A 118 -0.62 22.47 -19.44
C ASP A 118 -0.67 21.54 -18.22
N PHE A 119 -0.49 22.12 -17.05
CA PHE A 119 -0.48 21.40 -15.78
C PHE A 119 -1.74 20.55 -15.59
N TRP A 120 -2.92 21.03 -15.99
CA TRP A 120 -4.17 20.31 -15.75
C TRP A 120 -4.34 19.08 -16.63
N ASP A 121 -3.88 19.18 -17.88
CA ASP A 121 -3.90 18.06 -18.83
C ASP A 121 -2.92 16.99 -18.38
N LEU A 122 -1.68 17.39 -18.08
CA LEU A 122 -0.64 16.49 -17.57
C LEU A 122 -1.03 15.84 -16.23
N GLN A 123 -1.60 16.61 -15.30
CA GLN A 123 -2.01 16.09 -14.00
C GLN A 123 -3.06 14.99 -14.14
N GLY A 124 -4.01 15.12 -15.08
CA GLY A 124 -5.01 14.09 -15.33
C GLY A 124 -4.39 12.74 -15.71
N HIS A 125 -3.38 12.75 -16.58
CA HIS A 125 -2.66 11.56 -17.00
C HIS A 125 -1.80 10.97 -15.88
N VAL A 126 -1.10 11.81 -15.11
CA VAL A 126 -0.31 11.39 -13.95
C VAL A 126 -1.20 10.76 -12.87
N ASP A 127 -2.32 11.39 -12.55
CA ASP A 127 -3.28 10.90 -11.55
C ASP A 127 -3.89 9.55 -11.99
N GLU A 128 -4.14 9.36 -13.28
CA GLU A 128 -4.60 8.08 -13.82
C GLU A 128 -3.56 6.96 -13.65
N PHE A 129 -2.34 7.22 -14.08
CA PHE A 129 -1.24 6.27 -13.94
C PHE A 129 -0.98 5.92 -12.46
N LEU A 130 -0.80 6.92 -11.59
CA LEU A 130 -0.48 6.69 -10.18
C LEU A 130 -1.62 5.99 -9.44
N ARG A 131 -2.88 6.27 -9.78
CA ARG A 131 -4.03 5.56 -9.19
C ARG A 131 -3.99 4.08 -9.51
N GLU A 132 -3.79 3.72 -10.79
CA GLU A 132 -3.76 2.31 -11.19
C GLU A 132 -2.53 1.59 -10.63
N PHE A 133 -1.39 2.27 -10.56
CA PHE A 133 -0.19 1.78 -9.90
C PHE A 133 -0.41 1.50 -8.40
N LEU A 134 -0.99 2.46 -7.67
CA LEU A 134 -1.29 2.28 -6.23
C LEU A 134 -2.34 1.19 -5.98
N LEU A 135 -3.34 1.07 -6.87
CA LEU A 135 -4.33 -0.02 -6.78
C LEU A 135 -3.72 -1.38 -7.11
N MET A 136 -2.74 -1.44 -8.01
CA MET A 136 -1.97 -2.66 -8.31
C MET A 136 -1.12 -3.09 -7.10
N MET A 137 -0.53 -2.15 -6.36
CA MET A 137 0.30 -2.42 -5.16
C MET A 137 -0.49 -2.73 -3.89
N ALA A 138 -1.81 -2.82 -3.93
CA ALA A 138 -2.60 -3.11 -2.75
C ALA A 138 -2.32 -4.53 -2.24
N SER A 139 -1.79 -4.65 -1.02
CA SER A 139 -1.39 -5.94 -0.42
C SER A 139 -2.53 -6.95 -0.23
N ASP A 140 -3.77 -6.49 -0.40
CA ASP A 140 -4.97 -7.32 -0.38
C ASP A 140 -4.95 -8.40 -1.47
N TRP A 141 -4.29 -8.16 -2.61
CA TRP A 141 -4.27 -9.15 -3.70
C TRP A 141 -3.49 -10.39 -3.29
N GLU A 142 -2.27 -10.23 -2.80
CA GLU A 142 -1.44 -11.32 -2.31
C GLU A 142 -2.06 -11.99 -1.09
N PHE A 143 -2.66 -11.20 -0.19
CA PHE A 143 -3.37 -11.71 0.97
C PHE A 143 -4.55 -12.62 0.58
N LEU A 144 -5.41 -12.17 -0.33
CA LEU A 144 -6.57 -12.94 -0.80
C LEU A 144 -6.15 -14.19 -1.59
N MET A 145 -5.04 -14.13 -2.32
CA MET A 145 -4.44 -15.32 -2.93
C MET A 145 -3.95 -16.31 -1.89
N TYR A 146 -3.26 -15.83 -0.85
CA TYR A 146 -2.75 -16.69 0.23
C TYR A 146 -3.89 -17.36 1.01
N THR A 147 -4.94 -16.62 1.38
CA THR A 147 -6.07 -17.16 2.13
C THR A 147 -7.02 -18.00 1.27
N GLY A 148 -7.04 -17.77 -0.05
CA GLY A 148 -7.92 -18.46 -0.99
C GLY A 148 -9.40 -18.12 -0.81
N THR A 149 -9.74 -17.00 -0.17
CA THR A 149 -11.12 -16.66 0.20
C THR A 149 -11.94 -16.03 -0.93
N ALA A 150 -11.29 -15.65 -2.04
CA ALA A 150 -11.93 -14.90 -3.14
C ALA A 150 -11.77 -15.55 -4.52
N GLY A 151 -11.38 -16.83 -4.60
CA GLY A 151 -11.17 -17.53 -5.88
C GLY A 151 -10.13 -16.81 -6.75
N ASP A 152 -10.47 -16.56 -8.02
CA ASP A 152 -9.58 -15.96 -9.02
C ASP A 152 -9.61 -14.41 -9.01
N TYR A 153 -10.52 -13.81 -8.22
CA TYR A 153 -10.71 -12.37 -8.12
C TYR A 153 -9.41 -11.55 -7.87
N PRO A 154 -8.52 -11.90 -6.93
CA PRO A 154 -7.32 -11.09 -6.70
C PRO A 154 -6.37 -11.10 -7.90
N GLU A 155 -6.26 -12.23 -8.61
CA GLU A 155 -5.43 -12.35 -9.81
C GLU A 155 -6.02 -11.48 -10.95
N GLU A 156 -7.33 -11.55 -11.17
CA GLU A 156 -8.03 -10.71 -12.15
C GLU A 156 -7.94 -9.21 -11.83
N ARG A 157 -8.05 -8.84 -10.54
CA ARG A 157 -7.97 -7.45 -10.09
C ARG A 157 -6.58 -6.88 -10.26
N PHE A 158 -5.56 -7.60 -9.81
CA PHE A 158 -4.16 -7.22 -9.99
C PHE A 158 -3.86 -7.00 -11.47
N GLU A 159 -4.17 -7.99 -12.31
CA GLU A 159 -3.88 -7.93 -13.74
C GLU A 159 -4.69 -6.82 -14.44
N GLY A 160 -5.93 -6.60 -14.01
CA GLY A 160 -6.74 -5.48 -14.49
C GLY A 160 -6.11 -4.11 -14.17
N HIS A 161 -5.57 -3.92 -12.97
CA HIS A 161 -4.84 -2.71 -12.61
C HIS A 161 -3.51 -2.59 -13.37
N ARG A 162 -2.77 -3.69 -13.53
CA ARG A 162 -1.53 -3.73 -14.33
C ARG A 162 -1.77 -3.24 -15.77
N ARG A 163 -2.78 -3.75 -16.45
CA ARG A 163 -3.12 -3.34 -17.82
C ARG A 163 -3.52 -1.88 -17.92
N ARG A 164 -4.37 -1.41 -17.01
CA ARG A 164 -4.77 0.02 -16.98
C ARG A 164 -3.59 0.93 -16.66
N CYS A 165 -2.68 0.50 -15.79
CA CYS A 165 -1.44 1.18 -15.48
C CYS A 165 -0.55 1.32 -16.72
N ALA A 166 -0.32 0.22 -17.46
CA ALA A 166 0.43 0.23 -18.72
C ALA A 166 -0.19 1.20 -19.75
N GLN A 167 -1.50 1.10 -19.98
CA GLN A 167 -2.21 1.97 -20.93
C GLN A 167 -2.19 3.44 -20.52
N ALA A 168 -2.29 3.74 -19.22
CA ALA A 168 -2.20 5.11 -18.70
C ALA A 168 -0.77 5.66 -18.89
N TYR A 169 0.25 4.81 -18.72
CA TYR A 169 1.63 5.18 -18.95
C TYR A 169 1.92 5.49 -20.42
N GLU A 170 1.40 4.69 -21.35
CA GLU A 170 1.51 4.96 -22.79
C GLU A 170 0.91 6.32 -23.15
N ARG A 171 -0.31 6.62 -22.68
CA ARG A 171 -0.94 7.94 -22.89
C ARG A 171 -0.11 9.07 -22.29
N LEU A 172 0.47 8.87 -21.11
CA LEU A 172 1.33 9.86 -20.47
C LEU A 172 2.59 10.14 -21.32
N ARG A 173 3.19 9.11 -21.93
CA ARG A 173 4.32 9.25 -22.87
C ARG A 173 3.95 9.92 -24.19
N GLU A 174 2.72 9.76 -24.66
CA GLU A 174 2.26 10.50 -25.85
C GLU A 174 2.15 12.01 -25.58
N VAL A 175 1.69 12.39 -24.38
CA VAL A 175 1.60 13.80 -23.95
C VAL A 175 2.98 14.39 -23.68
N LEU A 176 3.87 13.60 -23.09
CA LEU A 176 5.25 13.98 -22.80
C LEU A 176 6.15 13.43 -23.91
N SER A 177 6.30 14.18 -25.02
CA SER A 177 7.18 13.85 -26.15
C SER A 177 8.35 12.94 -25.74
N ASP A 178 8.23 11.65 -26.09
CA ASP A 178 8.89 10.40 -25.65
C ASP A 178 10.33 10.40 -25.07
N GLU A 179 11.10 11.49 -25.16
CA GLU A 179 12.52 11.58 -24.79
C GLU A 179 12.79 11.69 -23.27
N ASP A 180 11.77 11.89 -22.44
CA ASP A 180 11.92 12.20 -21.00
C ASP A 180 11.46 11.08 -20.03
N LEU A 181 10.92 9.97 -20.53
CA LEU A 181 10.34 8.90 -19.71
C LEU A 181 10.97 7.51 -19.97
N PRO A 182 11.20 6.67 -18.94
CA PRO A 182 11.70 5.31 -19.13
C PRO A 182 10.82 4.48 -20.07
N ALA A 183 11.43 3.67 -20.93
CA ALA A 183 10.65 2.74 -21.73
C ALA A 183 10.00 1.67 -20.83
N TYR A 184 8.71 1.40 -21.02
CA TYR A 184 8.06 0.20 -20.51
C TYR A 184 7.96 -0.79 -21.67
N THR A 185 8.70 -1.89 -21.60
CA THR A 185 8.88 -2.85 -22.72
C THR A 185 8.04 -4.13 -22.55
N CYS A 186 7.26 -4.24 -21.48
CA CYS A 186 6.50 -5.45 -21.22
C CYS A 186 5.09 -5.37 -21.82
N GLU A 187 4.67 -6.45 -22.49
CA GLU A 187 3.44 -6.50 -23.27
C GLU A 187 2.19 -6.07 -22.46
N SER A 188 1.39 -5.19 -23.07
CA SER A 188 -0.05 -5.33 -23.00
C SER A 188 -0.35 -6.66 -23.67
N ASP A 189 -0.79 -7.69 -22.91
CA ASP A 189 -1.09 -9.00 -23.51
C ASP A 189 -1.90 -8.79 -24.79
N GLY A 190 -1.41 -9.43 -25.86
CA GLY A 190 -1.78 -9.12 -27.23
C GLY A 190 -3.28 -8.93 -27.45
N SER A 191 -3.60 -8.06 -28.42
CA SER A 191 -4.89 -8.13 -29.09
C SER A 191 -5.18 -9.60 -29.42
N VAL A 192 -6.29 -10.13 -28.91
CA VAL A 192 -6.80 -11.44 -29.32
C VAL A 192 -6.99 -11.37 -30.83
N GLU A 193 -6.10 -12.03 -31.57
CA GLU A 193 -6.28 -12.26 -33.00
C GLU A 193 -7.63 -12.97 -33.19
N PRO A 194 -8.39 -12.68 -34.25
CA PRO A 194 -9.74 -13.23 -34.44
C PRO A 194 -9.81 -14.77 -34.52
N ASP A 195 -8.68 -15.47 -34.48
CA ASP A 195 -8.58 -16.93 -34.43
C ASP A 195 -8.38 -17.54 -33.02
N GLY A 196 -8.22 -16.72 -31.97
CA GLY A 196 -8.13 -17.16 -30.58
C GLY A 196 -6.76 -17.72 -30.16
N SER A 197 -5.68 -17.47 -30.89
CA SER A 197 -4.33 -17.81 -30.46
C SER A 197 -3.68 -16.71 -29.61
N GLU A 198 -3.08 -17.11 -28.47
CA GLU A 198 -2.25 -16.23 -27.62
C GLU A 198 -0.77 -16.36 -28.03
N SER A 199 -0.11 -15.23 -28.21
CA SER A 199 1.34 -15.15 -28.42
C SER A 199 2.03 -15.02 -27.07
N PRO A 200 3.03 -15.86 -26.72
CA PRO A 200 3.79 -15.63 -25.49
C PRO A 200 4.77 -14.46 -25.71
N GLY A 201 4.48 -13.34 -25.07
CA GLY A 201 5.38 -12.22 -24.97
C GLY A 201 6.69 -12.59 -24.30
N LYS A 202 7.80 -12.24 -24.95
CA LYS A 202 9.13 -12.28 -24.32
C LYS A 202 9.49 -10.88 -23.89
N CYS A 203 9.82 -10.72 -22.61
CA CYS A 203 10.63 -9.59 -22.16
C CYS A 203 12.06 -9.74 -22.72
N GLU A 204 12.61 -8.67 -23.29
CA GLU A 204 14.06 -8.51 -23.50
C GLU A 204 14.70 -7.81 -22.29
#